data_AF-F2RXK4-F1
#
_entry.id   AF-F2RXK4-F1
#
_cell.length_a   1.000
_cell.length_b   1.000
_cell.length_c   1.000
_cell.angle_alpha   90.00
_cell.angle_beta   90.00
_cell.angle_gamma   90.00
#
_symmetry.space_group_name_H-M   'P 1'
#
loop_
_entity.id
_entity.type
_entity.pdbx_description
1 polymer ?
#
loop_
_entity_poly.entity_id
_entity_poly.type
_entity_poly.pdbx_seq_one_letter_code
_entity_poly.pdbx_strand_id
1 'polypeptide(L)'
;MPPNCETPSSSKTVPMTTREKANHIKQLQDEALRNLPPNTLYIVLYIRSDPPEPNNFHWGFYYHGEHVGGWKYHMRNLGDGWIADHGMSSGVFKSTFLCVLIQIADIPSGKRDQLDQIMRSRDGDVNSSILSLE
;
A
#
# COMPACT_ATOMS: atom_id res chain seq x y z
N MET A 1 45.57 31.14 -17.96
CA MET A 1 45.21 30.38 -16.74
C MET A 1 43.69 30.46 -16.59
N PRO A 2 42.94 29.35 -16.68
CA PRO A 2 41.52 29.36 -16.38
C PRO A 2 41.28 29.30 -14.86
N PRO A 3 40.17 29.86 -14.36
CA PRO A 3 39.83 29.89 -12.94
C PRO A 3 39.45 28.51 -12.41
N ASN A 4 39.80 28.27 -11.15
CA ASN A 4 39.58 27.04 -10.41
C ASN A 4 38.07 26.77 -10.26
N CYS A 5 37.60 25.61 -10.74
CA CYS A 5 36.24 25.15 -10.54
C CYS A 5 36.14 24.53 -9.15
N GLU A 6 35.59 25.26 -8.18
CA GLU A 6 35.33 24.73 -6.84
C GLU A 6 34.22 23.69 -6.90
N THR A 7 34.58 22.42 -6.74
CA THR A 7 33.61 21.32 -6.56
C THR A 7 32.91 21.44 -5.20
N PRO A 8 31.58 21.28 -5.11
CA PRO A 8 30.88 21.37 -3.84
C PRO A 8 31.32 20.27 -2.88
N SER A 9 31.61 20.67 -1.65
CA SER A 9 31.96 19.81 -0.52
C SER A 9 30.91 18.71 -0.34
N SER A 10 31.34 17.46 -0.54
CA SER A 10 30.55 16.26 -0.22
C SER A 10 30.27 16.24 1.28
N SER A 11 29.04 16.60 1.66
CA SER A 11 28.57 16.50 3.03
C SER A 11 28.67 15.05 3.50
N LYS A 12 29.61 14.78 4.41
CA LYS A 12 29.78 13.46 5.05
C LYS A 12 28.48 13.11 5.79
N THR A 13 27.67 12.21 5.24
CA THR A 13 26.54 11.61 5.94
C THR A 13 27.07 10.74 7.08
N VAL A 14 26.86 11.17 8.32
CA VAL A 14 27.20 10.38 9.50
C VAL A 14 26.36 9.10 9.50
N PRO A 15 26.96 7.91 9.72
CA PRO A 15 26.20 6.65 9.73
C PRO A 15 25.18 6.66 10.88
N MET A 16 23.88 6.61 10.54
CA MET A 16 22.81 6.44 11.53
C MET A 16 22.83 5.04 12.14
N THR A 17 22.53 4.95 13.43
CA THR A 17 22.26 3.68 14.12
C THR A 17 20.99 3.02 13.58
N THR A 18 20.82 1.71 13.81
CA THR A 18 19.62 0.97 13.40
C THR A 18 18.33 1.58 13.96
N ARG A 19 18.37 2.06 15.20
CA ARG A 19 17.22 2.71 15.86
C ARG A 19 16.87 4.04 15.21
N GLU A 20 17.86 4.85 14.89
CA GLU A 20 17.65 6.13 14.18
C GLU A 20 17.08 5.90 12.79
N LYS A 21 17.60 4.91 12.05
CA LYS A 21 17.04 4.51 10.75
C LYS A 21 15.59 4.08 10.86
N ALA A 22 15.24 3.24 11.83
CA ALA A 22 13.87 2.78 12.04
C ALA A 22 12.91 3.94 12.38
N ASN A 23 13.35 4.86 13.25
CA ASN A 23 12.57 6.06 13.59
C ASN A 23 12.38 6.97 12.38
N HIS A 24 13.42 7.17 11.57
CA HIS A 24 13.35 7.98 10.36
C HIS A 24 12.39 7.38 9.33
N ILE A 25 12.46 6.07 9.10
CA ILE A 25 11.51 5.35 8.23
C ILE A 25 10.07 5.52 8.72
N LYS A 26 9.84 5.36 10.03
CA LYS A 26 8.51 5.55 10.62
C LYS A 26 7.98 6.96 10.38
N GLN A 27 8.82 7.99 10.56
CA GLN A 27 8.44 9.38 10.31
C GLN A 27 8.03 9.61 8.86
N LEU A 28 8.82 9.09 7.90
CA LEU A 28 8.50 9.17 6.48
C LEU A 28 7.19 8.44 6.13
N GLN A 29 6.96 7.27 6.72
CA GLN A 29 5.71 6.51 6.52
C GLN A 29 4.49 7.26 7.08
N ASP A 30 4.61 7.84 8.28
CA ASP A 30 3.54 8.61 8.90
C ASP A 30 3.27 9.92 8.12
N GLU A 31 4.31 10.55 7.58
CA GLU A 31 4.18 11.74 6.70
C GLU A 31 3.54 11.40 5.37
N ALA A 32 3.99 10.34 4.70
CA ALA A 32 3.38 9.86 3.46
C ALA A 32 1.89 9.54 3.65
N LEU A 33 1.52 8.94 4.77
CA LEU A 33 0.12 8.65 5.11
C LEU A 33 -0.71 9.93 5.26
N ARG A 34 -0.19 10.96 5.94
CA ARG A 34 -0.88 12.25 6.12
C ARG A 34 -1.09 13.01 4.82
N ASN A 35 -0.21 12.79 3.84
CA ASN A 35 -0.24 13.46 2.55
C ASN A 35 -1.17 12.77 1.53
N LEU A 36 -1.77 11.62 1.85
CA LEU A 36 -2.77 11.02 0.99
C LEU A 36 -4.05 11.87 0.99
N PRO A 37 -4.59 12.20 -0.20
CA PRO A 37 -5.91 12.80 -0.31
C PRO A 37 -6.97 11.94 0.40
N PRO A 38 -7.80 12.53 1.28
CA PRO A 38 -8.89 11.83 1.94
C PRO A 38 -9.98 11.46 0.95
N ASN A 39 -10.74 10.42 1.27
CA ASN A 39 -11.79 9.86 0.44
C ASN A 39 -11.31 9.39 -0.93
N THR A 40 -10.09 8.87 -1.01
CA THR A 40 -9.50 8.41 -2.28
C THR A 40 -9.30 6.90 -2.26
N LEU A 41 -9.61 6.26 -3.38
CA LEU A 41 -9.44 4.83 -3.60
C LEU A 41 -8.16 4.57 -4.39
N TYR A 42 -7.36 3.62 -3.91
CA TYR A 42 -6.09 3.22 -4.49
C TYR A 42 -6.07 1.72 -4.79
N ILE A 43 -5.31 1.33 -5.81
CA ILE A 43 -4.74 -0.01 -5.92
C ILE A 43 -3.42 -0.02 -5.14
N VAL A 44 -3.24 -0.99 -4.25
CA VAL A 44 -1.97 -1.24 -3.56
C VAL A 44 -1.29 -2.45 -4.18
N LEU A 45 -0.01 -2.33 -4.50
CA LEU A 45 0.82 -3.44 -4.99
C LEU A 45 1.93 -3.75 -4.00
N TYR A 46 2.17 -5.04 -3.83
CA TYR A 46 3.19 -5.62 -2.98
C TYR A 46 4.04 -6.60 -3.80
N ILE A 47 5.37 -6.50 -3.69
CA ILE A 47 6.25 -7.57 -4.16
C ILE A 47 6.13 -8.78 -3.21
N ARG A 48 6.42 -10.00 -3.69
CA ARG A 48 6.36 -11.21 -2.84
C ARG A 48 7.71 -11.68 -2.31
N SER A 49 8.80 -11.14 -2.85
CA SER A 49 10.16 -11.54 -2.52
C SER A 49 11.13 -10.38 -2.76
N ASP A 50 12.30 -10.47 -2.13
CA ASP A 50 13.47 -9.64 -2.41
C ASP A 50 14.67 -10.57 -2.67
N PRO A 51 15.18 -10.68 -3.91
CA PRO A 51 14.82 -9.88 -5.09
C PRO A 51 13.41 -10.22 -5.64
N PRO A 52 12.74 -9.25 -6.30
CA PRO A 52 11.38 -9.45 -6.82
C PRO A 52 11.38 -10.33 -8.08
N GLU A 53 10.44 -11.27 -8.13
CA GLU A 53 10.16 -12.06 -9.34
C GLU A 53 9.31 -11.25 -10.36
N PRO A 54 9.55 -11.39 -11.67
CA PRO A 54 8.73 -10.73 -12.69
C PRO A 54 7.25 -11.13 -12.59
N ASN A 55 6.36 -10.14 -12.66
CA ASN A 55 4.89 -10.32 -12.67
C ASN A 55 4.31 -11.06 -11.45
N ASN A 56 5.04 -11.16 -10.34
CA ASN A 56 4.57 -11.82 -9.13
C ASN A 56 4.24 -10.80 -8.01
N PHE A 57 3.06 -10.19 -8.13
CA PHE A 57 2.56 -9.22 -7.16
C PHE A 57 1.44 -9.79 -6.30
N HIS A 58 1.40 -9.36 -5.04
CA HIS A 58 0.16 -9.35 -4.27
C HIS A 58 -0.46 -7.96 -4.40
N TRP A 59 -1.79 -7.89 -4.47
CA TRP A 59 -2.49 -6.63 -4.64
C TRP A 59 -3.80 -6.61 -3.88
N GLY A 60 -4.34 -5.40 -3.72
CA GLY A 60 -5.68 -5.17 -3.20
C GLY A 60 -6.09 -3.72 -3.42
N PHE A 61 -7.26 -3.36 -2.89
CA PHE A 61 -7.69 -1.97 -2.82
C PHE A 61 -7.41 -1.38 -1.45
N TYR A 62 -7.12 -0.09 -1.43
CA TYR A 62 -7.02 0.71 -0.22
C TYR A 62 -7.88 1.96 -0.38
N TYR A 63 -8.90 2.10 0.45
CA TYR A 63 -9.66 3.33 0.58
C TYR A 63 -9.04 4.16 1.70
N HIS A 64 -8.50 5.33 1.38
CA HIS A 64 -8.04 6.29 2.38
C HIS A 64 -9.22 7.13 2.85
N GLY A 65 -9.53 7.04 4.15
CA GLY A 65 -10.61 7.80 4.77
C GLY A 65 -10.11 9.14 5.29
N GLU A 66 -10.55 9.51 6.49
CA GLU A 66 -10.02 10.65 7.23
C GLU A 66 -8.61 10.35 7.79
N HIS A 67 -7.96 11.38 8.36
CA HIS A 67 -6.52 11.51 8.66
C HIS A 67 -5.81 10.40 9.48
N VAL A 68 -6.49 9.33 9.85
CA VAL A 68 -5.99 8.26 10.74
C VAL A 68 -5.79 6.92 10.05
N GLY A 69 -6.17 6.79 8.77
CA GLY A 69 -5.97 5.57 8.01
C GLY A 69 -7.08 5.29 7.01
N GLY A 70 -7.35 4.01 6.78
CA GLY A 70 -8.29 3.60 5.75
C GLY A 70 -8.77 2.16 5.87
N TRP A 71 -9.40 1.68 4.83
CA TRP A 71 -9.86 0.30 4.69
C TRP A 71 -9.09 -0.40 3.58
N LYS A 72 -8.64 -1.62 3.85
CA LYS A 72 -8.05 -2.50 2.85
C LYS A 72 -9.09 -3.53 2.44
N TYR A 73 -9.12 -3.80 1.14
CA TYR A 73 -9.89 -4.87 0.54
C TYR A 73 -8.96 -5.74 -0.28
N HIS A 74 -8.57 -6.92 0.24
CA HIS A 74 -7.74 -7.85 -0.50
C HIS A 74 -8.32 -9.27 -0.49
N MET A 75 -7.84 -10.08 -1.42
CA MET A 75 -8.08 -11.52 -1.45
C MET A 75 -6.75 -12.21 -1.14
N ARG A 76 -6.78 -13.21 -0.25
CA ARG A 76 -5.58 -13.98 0.11
C ARG A 76 -5.80 -15.47 -0.07
N ASN A 77 -4.73 -16.17 -0.41
CA ASN A 77 -4.72 -17.63 -0.44
C ASN A 77 -4.86 -18.19 0.98
N LEU A 78 -5.69 -19.21 1.13
CA LEU A 78 -5.79 -20.03 2.32
C LEU A 78 -5.94 -21.50 1.88
N GLY A 79 -4.82 -22.24 1.88
CA GLY A 79 -4.78 -23.59 1.29
C GLY A 79 -5.03 -23.52 -0.22
N ASP A 80 -5.96 -24.35 -0.70
CA ASP A 80 -6.34 -24.43 -2.12
C ASP A 80 -7.40 -23.39 -2.54
N GLY A 81 -7.87 -22.56 -1.61
CA GLY A 81 -8.91 -21.57 -1.84
C GLY A 81 -8.45 -20.14 -1.62
N TRP A 82 -9.33 -19.22 -2.02
CA TRP A 82 -9.19 -17.79 -1.76
C TRP A 82 -10.18 -17.34 -0.69
N ILE A 83 -9.77 -16.38 0.14
CA ILE A 83 -10.64 -15.74 1.11
C ILE A 83 -10.58 -14.22 0.99
N ALA A 84 -11.73 -13.58 1.16
CA ALA A 84 -11.84 -12.15 1.36
C ALA A 84 -11.28 -11.78 2.74
N ASP A 85 -10.33 -10.85 2.77
CA ASP A 85 -9.78 -10.30 3.99
C ASP A 85 -9.87 -8.76 3.90
N HIS A 86 -10.74 -8.21 4.72
CA HIS A 86 -11.16 -6.81 4.60
C HIS A 86 -11.09 -6.20 5.98
N GLY A 87 -10.38 -5.10 6.12
CA GLY A 87 -10.10 -4.57 7.44
C GLY A 87 -9.60 -3.14 7.44
N MET A 88 -9.70 -2.52 8.61
CA MET A 88 -9.10 -1.21 8.84
C MET A 88 -7.57 -1.32 8.81
N SER A 89 -6.93 -0.31 8.26
CA SER A 89 -5.48 -0.16 8.27
C SER A 89 -5.11 1.25 8.70
N SER A 90 -4.40 1.34 9.82
CA SER A 90 -3.86 2.59 10.39
C SER A 90 -2.55 3.04 9.73
N GLY A 91 -2.09 2.36 8.68
CA GLY A 91 -0.85 2.71 8.01
C GLY A 91 -0.53 1.81 6.83
N VAL A 92 -1.05 2.14 5.65
CA VAL A 92 -0.76 1.40 4.41
C VAL A 92 0.74 1.32 4.14
N PHE A 93 1.48 2.42 4.34
CA PHE A 93 2.93 2.52 4.14
C PHE A 93 3.79 1.70 5.12
N LYS A 94 3.20 1.19 6.20
CA LYS A 94 3.90 0.31 7.17
C LYS A 94 3.92 -1.15 6.73
N SER A 95 3.23 -1.48 5.64
CA SER A 95 3.12 -2.83 5.14
C SER A 95 4.45 -3.27 4.50
N THR A 96 4.96 -4.43 4.89
CA THR A 96 6.13 -5.04 4.26
C THR A 96 5.90 -5.24 2.77
N PHE A 97 6.96 -5.04 1.97
CA PHE A 97 6.96 -5.21 0.52
C PHE A 97 5.99 -4.34 -0.28
N LEU A 98 5.36 -3.34 0.34
CA LEU A 98 4.59 -2.33 -0.40
C LEU A 98 5.53 -1.61 -1.37
N CYS A 99 5.19 -1.62 -2.66
CA CYS A 99 5.97 -0.94 -3.68
C CYS A 99 5.27 0.32 -4.21
N VAL A 100 3.95 0.31 -4.38
CA VAL A 100 3.23 1.47 -4.93
C VAL A 100 1.75 1.52 -4.49
N LEU A 101 1.24 2.75 -4.38
CA LEU A 101 -0.18 3.09 -4.34
C LEU A 101 -0.54 3.80 -5.66
N ILE A 102 -1.54 3.31 -6.36
CA ILE A 102 -2.03 3.87 -7.61
C ILE A 102 -3.43 4.41 -7.36
N GLN A 103 -3.61 5.73 -7.38
CA GLN A 103 -4.92 6.34 -7.24
C GLN A 103 -5.79 5.99 -8.44
N ILE A 104 -7.02 5.57 -8.19
CA ILE A 104 -7.97 5.17 -9.24
C ILE A 104 -9.30 5.92 -9.18
N ALA A 105 -9.68 6.49 -8.03
CA ALA A 105 -10.90 7.26 -7.90
C ALA A 105 -10.90 8.18 -6.67
N ASP A 106 -11.63 9.29 -6.78
CA ASP A 106 -12.09 10.06 -5.63
C ASP A 106 -13.53 9.66 -5.31
N ILE A 107 -13.79 9.41 -4.05
CA ILE A 107 -15.07 8.89 -3.56
C ILE A 107 -15.85 10.06 -2.94
N PRO A 108 -17.08 10.35 -3.40
CA PRO A 108 -17.87 11.41 -2.81
C PRO A 108 -18.11 11.19 -1.31
N SER A 109 -18.13 12.29 -0.55
CA SER A 109 -18.47 12.26 0.88
C SER A 109 -19.81 11.54 1.10
N GLY A 110 -19.84 10.64 2.08
CA GLY A 110 -21.03 9.83 2.39
C GLY A 110 -21.24 8.60 1.51
N LYS A 111 -20.36 8.32 0.53
CA LYS A 111 -20.44 7.12 -0.32
C LYS A 111 -19.55 5.96 0.14
N ARG A 112 -18.89 6.09 1.30
CA ARG A 112 -18.04 5.04 1.88
C ARG A 112 -18.77 3.72 2.08
N ASP A 113 -20.02 3.75 2.57
CA ASP A 113 -20.77 2.50 2.80
C ASP A 113 -21.21 1.84 1.49
N GLN A 114 -21.54 2.64 0.46
CA GLN A 114 -21.79 2.12 -0.88
C GLN A 114 -20.53 1.49 -1.48
N LEU A 115 -19.36 2.12 -1.29
CA LEU A 115 -18.07 1.55 -1.70
C LEU A 115 -17.81 0.22 -0.98
N ASP A 116 -18.00 0.15 0.33
CA ASP A 116 -17.81 -1.07 1.11
C ASP A 116 -18.73 -2.21 0.62
N GLN A 117 -20.00 -1.90 0.35
CA GLN A 117 -20.94 -2.86 -0.23
C GLN A 117 -20.48 -3.35 -1.61
N ILE A 118 -19.99 -2.46 -2.48
CA ILE A 118 -19.49 -2.84 -3.81
C ILE A 118 -18.28 -3.76 -3.67
N MET A 119 -17.30 -3.39 -2.84
CA MET A 119 -16.07 -4.14 -2.64
C MET A 119 -16.33 -5.56 -2.15
N ARG A 120 -17.36 -5.74 -1.30
CA ARG A 120 -17.76 -7.03 -0.70
C ARG A 120 -18.78 -7.81 -1.52
N SER A 121 -19.33 -7.22 -2.58
CA SER A 121 -20.50 -7.77 -3.30
C SER A 121 -20.25 -9.14 -3.94
N ARG A 122 -18.97 -9.51 -4.13
CA ARG A 122 -18.53 -10.75 -4.77
C ARG A 122 -17.76 -11.67 -3.82
N ASP A 123 -17.71 -11.38 -2.52
CA ASP A 123 -16.96 -12.19 -1.55
C ASP A 123 -17.41 -13.66 -1.55
N GLY A 124 -18.71 -13.91 -1.75
CA GLY A 124 -19.28 -15.26 -1.84
C GLY A 124 -18.94 -16.00 -3.12
N ASP A 125 -18.56 -15.30 -4.19
CA ASP A 125 -18.25 -15.85 -5.50
C ASP A 125 -16.76 -16.22 -5.65
N VAL A 126 -15.93 -15.88 -4.65
CA VAL A 126 -14.46 -15.98 -4.72
C VAL A 126 -13.95 -17.36 -5.11
N ASN A 127 -14.66 -18.44 -4.74
CA ASN A 127 -14.30 -19.81 -5.09
C ASN A 127 -15.34 -20.49 -6.02
N SER A 128 -16.35 -19.76 -6.51
CA SER A 128 -17.47 -20.38 -7.24
C SER A 128 -17.04 -21.03 -8.56
N SER A 129 -15.98 -20.52 -9.20
CA SER A 129 -15.42 -21.06 -10.44
C SER A 129 -14.55 -22.32 -10.25
N ILE A 130 -14.13 -22.62 -9.02
CA ILE A 130 -13.32 -23.81 -8.69
C ILE A 130 -14.21 -25.05 -8.60
N LEU A 131 -15.49 -24.88 -8.27
CA LEU A 131 -16.46 -25.98 -8.07
C LEU A 131 -17.15 -26.46 -9.35
N SER A 132 -16.89 -25.84 -10.51
CA SER A 132 -17.55 -26.18 -11.79
C SER A 132 -16.71 -27.07 -12.72
N LEU A 133 -15.64 -27.69 -12.21
CA LEU A 133 -14.73 -28.57 -12.95
C LEU A 133 -14.73 -30.03 -12.45
N GLU A 134 -15.72 -30.42 -11.65
CA GLU A 134 -15.99 -31.83 -11.29
C GLU A 134 -17.20 -32.40 -12.03
#